data_AF-A0A9N8J1N0-F1
#
_entry.id   AF-A0A9N8J1N0-F1
#
_cell.length_a   1.000
_cell.length_b   1.000
_cell.length_c   1.000
_cell.angle_alpha   90.00
_cell.angle_beta   90.00
_cell.angle_gamma   90.00
#
_symmetry.space_group_name_H-M   'P 1'
#
loop_
_entity.id
_entity.type
_entity.pdbx_description
1 polymer ?
#
loop_
_entity_poly.entity_id
_entity_poly.type
_entity_poly.pdbx_seq_one_letter_code
_entity_poly.pdbx_strand_id
1 'polypeptide(L)'
;MKNLAEVIGFQPKENATDIFIKKYQDGYIIEIDFDRQTFYFGGKIKVHGKDSQNITKPEDWVVLECVNRLLEKGYKPENLVLEPKWKLGRQEKGRLDILVKKDDKAYLMIECKTFGKEFDDELKKMKKDGGQLFSYFQQDKSAEILMLYTSKLEKDKLVYKNEIVKIEEEHRIAPTVKDFHTLWNKNTKHQGVWENEPYDFKSKKFTKADLKELNETESTKIFHEFASILRKHSVSDKPNAFNKIFNLFLAKLYDEAKRENDELEFHWREDDNAVDFQVRLINLHKDGLFAFLQKEIEGIDEKRFQSEFA
;
A
#
# COMPACT_ATOMS: atom_id res chain seq x y z
N MET A 1 2.22 12.54 20.57
CA MET A 1 1.08 11.61 20.79
C MET A 1 -0.23 12.35 21.02
N LYS A 2 -0.36 13.26 22.01
CA LYS A 2 -1.56 14.12 22.14
C LYS A 2 -1.90 14.88 20.85
N ASN A 3 -0.90 15.55 20.26
CA ASN A 3 -1.06 16.20 18.95
C ASN A 3 -1.56 15.22 17.86
N LEU A 4 -1.02 13.99 17.78
CA LEU A 4 -1.54 13.00 16.83
C LEU A 4 -3.03 12.67 17.09
N ALA A 5 -3.42 12.48 18.35
CA ALA A 5 -4.81 12.22 18.71
C ALA A 5 -5.74 13.37 18.27
N GLU A 6 -5.32 14.62 18.50
CA GLU A 6 -6.05 15.81 18.07
C GLU A 6 -6.15 15.90 16.54
N VAL A 7 -5.06 15.66 15.82
CA VAL A 7 -5.01 15.68 14.35
C VAL A 7 -5.92 14.62 13.73
N ILE A 8 -6.01 13.43 14.36
CA ILE A 8 -6.95 12.38 13.92
C ILE A 8 -8.36 12.56 14.53
N GLY A 9 -8.67 13.72 15.10
CA GLY A 9 -10.02 14.13 15.48
C GLY A 9 -10.52 13.67 16.85
N PHE A 10 -9.63 13.21 17.73
CA PHE A 10 -9.99 13.01 19.14
C PHE A 10 -10.01 14.36 19.87
N GLN A 11 -10.96 14.51 20.79
CA GLN A 11 -11.17 15.73 21.58
C GLN A 11 -11.14 15.42 23.07
N PRO A 12 -10.71 16.36 23.93
CA PRO A 12 -10.79 16.19 25.38
C PRO A 12 -12.23 15.86 25.81
N LYS A 13 -12.38 14.86 26.67
CA LYS A 13 -13.68 14.49 27.24
C LYS A 13 -14.06 15.48 28.33
N GLU A 14 -15.26 16.04 28.26
CA GLU A 14 -15.77 16.99 29.25
C GLU A 14 -15.68 16.40 30.67
N ASN A 15 -15.20 17.22 31.61
CA ASN A 15 -15.03 16.86 33.02
C ASN A 15 -14.10 15.66 33.28
N ALA A 16 -13.22 15.33 32.33
CA ALA A 16 -12.17 14.33 32.51
C ALA A 16 -10.80 14.93 32.16
N THR A 17 -9.82 14.69 33.02
CA THR A 17 -8.43 15.06 32.77
C THR A 17 -7.76 13.97 31.95
N ASP A 18 -6.97 14.35 30.94
CA ASP A 18 -6.13 13.44 30.17
C ASP A 18 -6.85 12.27 29.47
N ILE A 19 -8.17 12.42 29.28
CA ILE A 19 -9.00 11.51 28.52
C ILE A 19 -9.48 12.21 27.25
N PHE A 20 -9.24 11.58 26.11
CA PHE A 20 -9.67 12.04 24.80
C PHE A 20 -10.64 11.04 24.18
N ILE A 21 -11.67 11.53 23.52
CA ILE A 21 -12.68 10.70 22.84
C ILE A 21 -12.84 11.12 21.39
N LYS A 22 -13.17 10.14 20.53
CA LYS A 22 -13.68 10.40 19.19
C LYS A 22 -14.98 9.66 18.98
N LYS A 23 -15.99 10.39 18.49
CA LYS A 23 -17.29 9.85 18.13
C LYS A 23 -17.31 9.58 16.62
N TYR A 24 -17.74 8.39 16.24
CA TYR A 24 -17.90 7.93 14.86
C TYR A 24 -19.39 7.84 14.52
N GLN A 25 -19.70 7.33 13.31
CA GLN A 25 -21.07 7.05 12.88
C GLN A 25 -21.80 6.16 13.90
N ASP A 26 -23.12 6.32 13.98
CA ASP A 26 -24.01 5.62 14.93
C ASP A 26 -23.66 5.84 16.42
N GLY A 27 -22.89 6.88 16.73
CA GLY A 27 -22.51 7.23 18.09
C GLY A 27 -21.45 6.33 18.72
N TYR A 28 -20.76 5.51 17.92
CA TYR A 28 -19.66 4.67 18.41
C TYR A 28 -18.49 5.54 18.91
N ILE A 29 -17.85 5.15 20.01
CA ILE A 29 -16.81 5.97 20.67
C ILE A 29 -15.54 5.15 20.88
N ILE A 30 -14.40 5.72 20.51
CA ILE A 30 -13.08 5.28 20.99
C ILE A 30 -12.58 6.32 21.98
N GLU A 31 -11.97 5.84 23.07
CA GLU A 31 -11.39 6.66 24.13
C GLU A 31 -9.89 6.36 24.28
N ILE A 32 -9.11 7.41 24.57
CA ILE A 32 -7.68 7.35 24.87
C ILE A 32 -7.51 7.92 26.27
N ASP A 33 -6.97 7.11 27.17
CA ASP A 33 -6.56 7.53 28.51
C ASP A 33 -5.04 7.69 28.51
N PHE A 34 -4.58 8.94 28.56
CA PHE A 34 -3.14 9.26 28.51
C PHE A 34 -2.43 8.96 29.83
N ASP A 35 -3.15 9.02 30.96
CA ASP A 35 -2.61 8.72 32.29
C ASP A 35 -2.39 7.22 32.45
N ARG A 36 -3.38 6.41 32.05
CA ARG A 36 -3.29 4.94 32.06
C ARG A 36 -2.55 4.38 30.86
N GLN A 37 -2.18 5.22 29.89
CA GLN A 37 -1.58 4.77 28.63
C GLN A 37 -2.42 3.65 28.00
N THR A 38 -3.72 3.88 27.79
CA THR A 38 -4.66 2.84 27.35
C THR A 38 -5.61 3.36 26.26
N PHE A 39 -5.84 2.52 25.24
CA PHE A 39 -6.91 2.70 24.27
C PHE A 39 -8.12 1.87 24.68
N TYR A 40 -9.32 2.46 24.61
CA TYR A 40 -10.60 1.80 24.82
C TYR A 40 -11.39 1.84 23.52
N PHE A 41 -11.62 0.67 22.94
CA PHE A 41 -12.26 0.52 21.63
C PHE A 41 -13.77 0.24 21.75
N GLY A 42 -14.49 0.93 22.63
CA GLY A 42 -15.95 1.02 22.61
C GLY A 42 -16.75 -0.30 22.67
N GLY A 43 -16.14 -1.41 23.07
CA GLY A 43 -16.80 -2.70 23.29
C GLY A 43 -17.18 -3.52 22.05
N LYS A 44 -17.25 -2.92 20.86
CA LYS A 44 -17.56 -3.64 19.61
C LYS A 44 -16.30 -4.24 18.96
N ILE A 45 -15.21 -3.47 18.94
CA ILE A 45 -13.90 -3.96 18.51
C ILE A 45 -13.28 -4.73 19.67
N LYS A 46 -12.86 -5.97 19.42
CA LYS A 46 -12.25 -6.83 20.45
C LYS A 46 -10.75 -6.93 20.24
N VAL A 47 -9.99 -6.69 21.30
CA VAL A 47 -8.54 -6.93 21.41
C VAL A 47 -8.35 -8.15 22.31
N HIS A 48 -8.03 -9.32 21.77
CA HIS A 48 -7.92 -10.55 22.59
C HIS A 48 -9.16 -10.82 23.49
N GLY A 49 -10.36 -10.47 23.03
CA GLY A 49 -11.60 -10.59 23.81
C GLY A 49 -11.80 -9.52 24.89
N LYS A 50 -10.91 -8.54 25.00
CA LYS A 50 -11.02 -7.35 25.84
C LYS A 50 -11.43 -6.14 25.00
N ASP A 51 -11.91 -5.11 25.70
CA ASP A 51 -12.36 -3.85 25.09
C ASP A 51 -11.28 -2.76 25.09
N SER A 52 -10.09 -3.10 25.59
CA SER A 52 -8.99 -2.14 25.78
C SER A 52 -7.63 -2.75 25.47
N GLN A 53 -6.68 -1.88 25.12
CA GLN A 53 -5.28 -2.20 24.84
C GLN A 53 -4.37 -1.20 25.55
N ASN A 54 -3.33 -1.70 26.23
CA ASN A 54 -2.31 -0.84 26.80
C ASN A 54 -1.37 -0.34 25.69
N ILE A 55 -0.98 0.92 25.78
CA ILE A 55 -0.01 1.57 24.91
C ILE A 55 1.38 1.26 25.46
N THR A 56 2.12 0.42 24.75
CA THR A 56 3.42 -0.11 25.17
C THR A 56 4.53 0.16 24.18
N LYS A 57 4.18 0.41 22.91
CA LYS A 57 5.12 0.65 21.82
C LYS A 57 4.62 1.76 20.90
N PRO A 58 5.52 2.45 20.17
CA PRO A 58 5.11 3.45 19.18
C PRO A 58 4.19 2.89 18.08
N GLU A 59 4.33 1.61 17.74
CA GLU A 59 3.47 0.92 16.75
C GLU A 59 2.00 0.88 17.17
N ASP A 60 1.69 0.90 18.48
CA ASP A 60 0.30 0.91 18.97
C ASP A 60 -0.45 2.15 18.48
N TRP A 61 0.25 3.28 18.30
CA TRP A 61 -0.33 4.50 17.73
C TRP A 61 -0.61 4.40 16.23
N VAL A 62 0.19 3.63 15.50
CA VAL A 62 -0.06 3.33 14.09
C VAL A 62 -1.29 2.44 13.95
N VAL A 63 -1.44 1.45 14.84
CA VAL A 63 -2.65 0.61 14.91
C VAL A 63 -3.88 1.46 15.20
N LEU A 64 -3.83 2.35 16.20
CA LEU A 64 -4.94 3.25 16.51
C LEU A 64 -5.32 4.13 15.31
N GLU A 65 -4.33 4.73 14.62
CA GLU A 65 -4.61 5.57 13.45
C GLU A 65 -5.19 4.76 12.28
N CYS A 66 -4.71 3.53 12.06
CA CYS A 66 -5.28 2.64 11.05
C CYS A 66 -6.73 2.26 11.37
N VAL A 67 -7.04 1.95 12.63
CA VAL A 67 -8.42 1.70 13.11
C VAL A 67 -9.29 2.94 12.90
N ASN A 68 -8.79 4.13 13.28
CA ASN A 68 -9.50 5.38 13.04
C ASN A 68 -9.86 5.55 11.56
N ARG A 69 -8.90 5.34 10.66
CA ARG A 69 -9.09 5.47 9.21
C ARG A 69 -10.11 4.46 8.67
N LEU A 70 -10.08 3.21 9.14
CA LEU A 70 -11.09 2.21 8.79
C LEU A 70 -12.50 2.65 9.19
N LEU A 71 -12.65 3.14 10.42
CA LEU A 71 -13.95 3.59 10.93
C LEU A 71 -14.46 4.84 10.19
N GLU A 72 -13.58 5.81 9.90
CA GLU A 72 -13.94 6.99 9.10
C GLU A 72 -14.36 6.62 7.68
N LYS A 73 -13.79 5.55 7.12
CA LYS A 73 -14.17 5.03 5.80
C LYS A 73 -15.51 4.29 5.81
N GLY A 74 -16.04 3.94 6.98
CA GLY A 74 -17.33 3.26 7.13
C GLY A 74 -17.24 1.75 7.36
N TYR A 75 -16.05 1.22 7.67
CA TYR A 75 -15.95 -0.15 8.19
C TYR A 75 -16.64 -0.22 9.56
N LYS A 76 -17.53 -1.19 9.72
CA LYS A 76 -18.29 -1.36 10.96
C LYS A 76 -17.39 -1.84 12.09
N PRO A 77 -17.46 -1.26 13.30
CA PRO A 77 -16.65 -1.69 14.45
C PRO A 77 -16.75 -3.19 14.76
N GLU A 78 -17.95 -3.78 14.65
CA GLU A 78 -18.18 -5.21 14.85
C GLU A 78 -17.41 -6.13 13.89
N ASN A 79 -16.94 -5.61 12.77
CA ASN A 79 -16.17 -6.38 11.78
C ASN A 79 -14.66 -6.28 11.99
N LEU A 80 -14.19 -5.46 12.95
CA LEU A 80 -12.78 -5.28 13.25
C LEU A 80 -12.39 -6.12 14.47
N VAL A 81 -11.34 -6.93 14.31
CA VAL A 81 -10.73 -7.71 15.39
C VAL A 81 -9.26 -7.31 15.48
N LEU A 82 -8.85 -6.89 16.67
CA LEU A 82 -7.46 -6.54 16.95
C LEU A 82 -6.75 -7.71 17.60
N GLU A 83 -5.50 -7.90 17.19
CA GLU A 83 -4.66 -8.95 17.74
C GLU A 83 -5.32 -10.36 17.70
N PRO A 84 -5.93 -10.80 16.57
CA PRO A 84 -6.50 -12.14 16.50
C PRO A 84 -5.42 -13.21 16.72
N LYS A 85 -5.81 -14.29 17.40
CA LYS A 85 -4.96 -15.45 17.61
C LYS A 85 -5.50 -16.63 16.81
N TRP A 86 -4.63 -17.32 16.08
CA TRP A 86 -4.94 -18.61 15.49
C TRP A 86 -4.34 -19.73 16.36
N LYS A 87 -5.11 -20.80 16.58
CA LYS A 87 -4.65 -21.96 17.33
C LYS A 87 -3.78 -22.84 16.43
N LEU A 88 -2.45 -22.73 16.55
CA LEU A 88 -1.49 -23.62 15.87
C LEU A 88 -0.58 -24.30 16.88
N GLY A 89 -1.00 -25.47 17.39
CA GLY A 89 -0.17 -26.30 18.27
C GLY A 89 0.19 -25.67 19.63
N ARG A 90 1.33 -26.07 20.21
CA ARG A 90 1.79 -25.67 21.57
C ARG A 90 2.58 -24.35 21.62
N GLN A 91 2.74 -23.63 20.52
CA GLN A 91 3.49 -22.36 20.48
C GLN A 91 2.67 -21.30 19.73
N GLU A 92 2.40 -20.17 20.39
CA GLU A 92 1.81 -19.00 19.72
C GLU A 92 2.83 -18.45 18.70
N LYS A 93 2.52 -18.55 17.40
CA LYS A 93 3.32 -17.91 16.34
C LYS A 93 2.52 -16.80 15.68
N GLY A 94 2.93 -15.58 16.00
CA GLY A 94 2.47 -14.36 15.34
C GLY A 94 1.14 -13.84 15.87
N ARG A 95 0.97 -12.53 15.82
CA ARG A 95 -0.22 -11.80 16.21
C ARG A 95 -0.40 -10.70 15.16
N LEU A 96 -1.38 -10.88 14.30
CA LEU A 96 -1.76 -9.87 13.31
C LEU A 96 -2.26 -8.63 14.06
N ASP A 97 -1.97 -7.43 13.58
CA ASP A 97 -2.44 -6.23 14.28
C ASP A 97 -3.95 -6.01 14.11
N ILE A 98 -4.44 -6.05 12.87
CA ILE A 98 -5.86 -5.79 12.54
C ILE A 98 -6.38 -6.81 11.53
N LEU A 99 -7.51 -7.45 11.86
CA LEU A 99 -8.31 -8.25 10.95
C LEU A 99 -9.65 -7.56 10.72
N VAL A 100 -9.99 -7.34 9.46
CA VAL A 100 -11.32 -6.90 9.04
C VAL A 100 -12.06 -8.10 8.44
N LYS A 101 -13.29 -8.33 8.90
CA LYS A 101 -14.16 -9.41 8.44
C LYS A 101 -15.26 -8.93 7.49
N LYS A 102 -15.65 -9.81 6.58
CA LYS A 102 -16.84 -9.69 5.73
C LYS A 102 -17.61 -10.99 5.83
N ASP A 103 -18.85 -10.94 6.30
CA ASP A 103 -19.71 -12.12 6.49
C ASP A 103 -19.00 -13.25 7.27
N ASP A 104 -18.41 -12.89 8.43
CA ASP A 104 -17.61 -13.74 9.32
C ASP A 104 -16.30 -14.31 8.76
N LYS A 105 -15.98 -14.09 7.49
CA LYS A 105 -14.72 -14.48 6.85
C LYS A 105 -13.68 -13.38 6.94
N ALA A 106 -12.40 -13.75 6.95
CA ALA A 106 -11.34 -12.77 6.80
C ALA A 106 -11.49 -12.06 5.44
N TYR A 107 -11.40 -10.73 5.44
CA TYR A 107 -11.42 -9.93 4.22
C TYR A 107 -10.10 -9.20 4.03
N LEU A 108 -9.69 -8.40 5.02
CA LEU A 108 -8.47 -7.60 4.98
C LEU A 108 -7.63 -7.89 6.24
N MET A 109 -6.39 -8.33 6.04
CA MET A 109 -5.39 -8.51 7.09
C MET A 109 -4.38 -7.37 7.04
N ILE A 110 -4.20 -6.65 8.14
CA ILE A 110 -3.29 -5.50 8.22
C ILE A 110 -2.22 -5.74 9.27
N GLU A 111 -0.97 -5.63 8.84
CA GLU A 111 0.21 -5.55 9.72
C GLU A 111 0.66 -4.09 9.76
N CYS A 112 0.76 -3.53 10.95
CA CYS A 112 1.23 -2.17 11.18
C CYS A 112 2.72 -2.19 11.52
N LYS A 113 3.45 -1.16 11.08
CA LYS A 113 4.85 -0.91 11.47
C LYS A 113 5.05 0.58 11.70
N THR A 114 6.03 0.94 12.53
CA THR A 114 6.42 2.35 12.66
C THR A 114 7.01 2.87 11.34
N PHE A 115 6.82 4.16 11.09
CA PHE A 115 7.20 4.78 9.82
C PHE A 115 8.71 4.76 9.61
N GLY A 116 9.15 4.46 8.39
CA GLY A 116 10.57 4.43 8.02
C GLY A 116 11.15 3.02 8.16
N LYS A 117 12.19 2.87 8.98
CA LYS A 117 13.03 1.67 8.98
C LYS A 117 12.25 0.37 9.22
N GLU A 118 11.36 0.32 10.22
CA GLU A 118 10.62 -0.91 10.54
C GLU A 118 9.69 -1.33 9.40
N PHE A 119 8.96 -0.37 8.82
CA PHE A 119 8.15 -0.59 7.64
C PHE A 119 8.98 -1.06 6.43
N ASP A 120 10.09 -0.39 6.15
CA ASP A 120 10.95 -0.71 5.00
C ASP A 120 11.61 -2.09 5.17
N ASP A 121 12.01 -2.45 6.38
CA ASP A 121 12.59 -3.75 6.67
C ASP A 121 11.53 -4.86 6.61
N GLU A 122 10.30 -4.63 7.05
CA GLU A 122 9.21 -5.60 6.91
C GLU A 122 8.78 -5.76 5.44
N LEU A 123 8.75 -4.69 4.66
CA LEU A 123 8.53 -4.76 3.21
C LEU A 123 9.64 -5.57 2.51
N LYS A 124 10.90 -5.38 2.89
CA LYS A 124 12.01 -6.20 2.37
C LYS A 124 11.84 -7.67 2.71
N LYS A 125 11.44 -8.01 3.94
CA LYS A 125 11.15 -9.40 4.32
C LYS A 125 9.99 -9.96 3.52
N MET A 126 8.89 -9.22 3.40
CA MET A 126 7.74 -9.62 2.59
C MET A 126 8.16 -9.96 1.15
N LYS A 127 8.99 -9.11 0.52
CA LYS A 127 9.54 -9.39 -0.82
C LYS A 127 10.51 -10.57 -0.84
N LYS A 128 11.30 -10.76 0.21
CA LYS A 128 12.30 -11.84 0.32
C LYS A 128 11.69 -13.22 0.53
N ASP A 129 10.74 -13.36 1.44
CA ASP A 129 10.21 -14.66 1.89
C ASP A 129 8.72 -14.65 2.31
N GLY A 130 8.00 -13.56 2.07
CA GLY A 130 6.57 -13.42 2.38
C GLY A 130 6.29 -12.76 3.73
N GLY A 131 7.28 -12.68 4.63
CA GLY A 131 7.14 -11.99 5.91
C GLY A 131 5.99 -12.51 6.79
N GLN A 132 5.51 -11.65 7.70
CA GLN A 132 4.46 -12.04 8.64
C GLN A 132 3.08 -12.19 7.98
N LEU A 133 2.72 -11.27 7.09
CA LEU A 133 1.39 -11.25 6.44
C LEU A 133 1.07 -12.54 5.70
N PHE A 134 2.04 -13.13 4.99
CA PHE A 134 1.80 -14.36 4.23
C PHE A 134 1.63 -15.56 5.17
N SER A 135 2.29 -15.52 6.33
CA SER A 135 2.10 -16.52 7.38
C SER A 135 0.69 -16.45 7.95
N TYR A 136 0.12 -15.26 8.16
CA TYR A 136 -1.27 -15.12 8.61
C TYR A 136 -2.29 -15.56 7.55
N PHE A 137 -2.07 -15.19 6.29
CA PHE A 137 -2.90 -15.66 5.18
C PHE A 137 -2.94 -17.19 5.10
N GLN A 138 -1.82 -17.86 5.35
CA GLN A 138 -1.79 -19.32 5.35
C GLN A 138 -2.66 -19.94 6.47
N GLN A 139 -2.94 -19.21 7.55
CA GLN A 139 -3.79 -19.65 8.65
C GLN A 139 -5.27 -19.44 8.35
N ASP A 140 -5.60 -18.38 7.61
CA ASP A 140 -6.94 -18.12 7.12
C ASP A 140 -6.90 -17.61 5.67
N LYS A 141 -7.04 -18.56 4.74
CA LYS A 141 -7.00 -18.31 3.31
C LYS A 141 -8.25 -17.65 2.76
N SER A 142 -9.20 -17.24 3.59
CA SER A 142 -10.39 -16.52 3.12
C SER A 142 -10.12 -15.05 2.82
N ALA A 143 -9.06 -14.46 3.38
CA ALA A 143 -8.69 -13.07 3.12
C ALA A 143 -8.57 -12.77 1.62
N GLU A 144 -9.09 -11.62 1.22
CA GLU A 144 -9.01 -11.10 -0.15
C GLU A 144 -7.83 -10.12 -0.29
N ILE A 145 -7.40 -9.50 0.82
CA ILE A 145 -6.42 -8.43 0.81
C ILE A 145 -5.48 -8.56 2.01
N LEU A 146 -4.18 -8.41 1.76
CA LEU A 146 -3.16 -8.21 2.78
C LEU A 146 -2.61 -6.80 2.67
N MET A 147 -2.38 -6.12 3.78
CA MET A 147 -1.84 -4.77 3.80
C MET A 147 -0.74 -4.63 4.84
N LEU A 148 0.43 -4.16 4.42
CA LEU A 148 1.42 -3.58 5.32
C LEU A 148 1.14 -2.08 5.42
N TYR A 149 0.96 -1.56 6.64
CA TYR A 149 0.51 -0.20 6.88
C TYR A 149 1.46 0.58 7.80
N THR A 150 1.61 1.88 7.56
CA THR A 150 2.31 2.79 8.47
C THR A 150 1.79 4.21 8.36
N SER A 151 1.94 4.98 9.44
CA SER A 151 1.66 6.41 9.46
C SER A 151 2.59 7.16 10.40
N LYS A 152 2.68 8.47 10.18
CA LYS A 152 3.36 9.42 11.06
C LYS A 152 2.72 10.80 10.95
N LEU A 153 2.98 11.61 11.96
CA LEU A 153 2.69 13.03 11.91
C LEU A 153 3.93 13.79 11.42
N GLU A 154 3.81 14.53 10.31
CA GLU A 154 4.83 15.45 9.80
C GLU A 154 4.28 16.87 9.78
N LYS A 155 4.85 17.77 10.59
CA LYS A 155 4.45 19.19 10.64
C LYS A 155 2.92 19.36 10.74
N ASP A 156 2.31 18.64 11.69
CA ASP A 156 0.86 18.59 11.95
C ASP A 156 0.00 18.00 10.81
N LYS A 157 0.63 17.48 9.75
CA LYS A 157 -0.04 16.72 8.70
C LYS A 157 0.16 15.23 8.91
N LEU A 158 -0.94 14.49 8.96
CA LEU A 158 -0.90 13.04 8.98
C LEU A 158 -0.48 12.51 7.60
N VAL A 159 0.60 11.72 7.57
CA VAL A 159 1.10 11.05 6.38
C VAL A 159 1.05 9.55 6.63
N TYR A 160 0.52 8.80 5.67
CA TYR A 160 0.46 7.34 5.73
C TYR A 160 1.07 6.73 4.47
N LYS A 161 1.48 5.47 4.58
CA LYS A 161 1.95 4.63 3.47
C LYS A 161 1.42 3.23 3.67
N ASN A 162 1.11 2.55 2.56
CA ASN A 162 0.71 1.16 2.57
C ASN A 162 1.29 0.40 1.38
N GLU A 163 1.39 -0.91 1.54
CA GLU A 163 1.70 -1.88 0.49
C GLU A 163 0.63 -2.97 0.55
N ILE A 164 -0.14 -3.10 -0.52
CA ILE A 164 -1.30 -3.99 -0.60
C ILE A 164 -0.99 -5.16 -1.52
N VAL A 165 -1.34 -6.36 -1.09
CA VAL A 165 -1.36 -7.58 -1.90
C VAL A 165 -2.82 -8.02 -2.05
N LYS A 166 -3.32 -8.05 -3.28
CA LYS A 166 -4.61 -8.63 -3.62
C LYS A 166 -4.45 -10.14 -3.79
N ILE A 167 -5.33 -10.92 -3.16
CA ILE A 167 -5.30 -12.37 -3.22
C ILE A 167 -6.12 -12.85 -4.42
N GLU A 168 -5.42 -13.38 -5.43
CA GLU A 168 -6.02 -14.16 -6.52
C GLU A 168 -6.24 -15.64 -6.15
N GLU A 169 -7.12 -16.33 -6.88
CA GLU A 169 -7.52 -17.73 -6.60
C GLU A 169 -6.34 -18.72 -6.62
N GLU A 170 -5.37 -18.54 -7.50
CA GLU A 170 -4.15 -19.36 -7.57
C GLU A 170 -3.31 -19.26 -6.29
N HIS A 171 -3.35 -18.15 -5.57
CA HIS A 171 -2.66 -18.02 -4.30
C HIS A 171 -3.34 -18.86 -3.20
N ARG A 172 -4.67 -19.05 -3.27
CA ARG A 172 -5.42 -19.80 -2.25
C ARG A 172 -5.07 -21.29 -2.28
N ILE A 173 -4.71 -21.83 -3.44
CA ILE A 173 -4.33 -23.25 -3.55
C ILE A 173 -2.90 -23.54 -3.07
N ALA A 174 -2.08 -22.51 -2.84
CA ALA A 174 -0.69 -22.67 -2.39
C ALA A 174 -0.60 -23.39 -1.04
N PRO A 175 0.05 -24.56 -0.91
CA PRO A 175 0.01 -25.33 0.33
C PRO A 175 0.87 -24.72 1.45
N THR A 176 1.91 -23.94 1.11
CA THR A 176 2.78 -23.29 2.09
C THR A 176 3.00 -21.81 1.77
N VAL A 177 3.52 -21.07 2.75
CA VAL A 177 3.97 -19.67 2.59
C VAL A 177 5.00 -19.54 1.46
N LYS A 178 5.89 -20.52 1.31
CA LYS A 178 6.91 -20.51 0.26
C LYS A 178 6.29 -20.65 -1.13
N ASP A 179 5.26 -21.49 -1.27
CA ASP A 179 4.55 -21.67 -2.54
C ASP A 179 3.74 -20.43 -2.89
N PHE A 180 3.04 -19.84 -1.90
CA PHE A 180 2.33 -18.58 -2.09
C PHE A 180 3.29 -17.46 -2.49
N HIS A 181 4.42 -17.34 -1.78
CA HIS A 181 5.48 -16.41 -2.14
C HIS A 181 5.94 -16.65 -3.58
N THR A 182 6.18 -17.88 -4.00
CA THR A 182 6.64 -18.18 -5.37
C THR A 182 5.63 -17.78 -6.44
N LEU A 183 4.34 -17.97 -6.20
CA LEU A 183 3.26 -17.59 -7.13
C LEU A 183 3.06 -16.07 -7.19
N TRP A 184 3.21 -15.38 -6.06
CA TRP A 184 3.04 -13.93 -6.02
C TRP A 184 4.08 -13.19 -6.88
N ASN A 185 3.59 -12.34 -7.78
CA ASN A 185 4.37 -11.54 -8.73
C ASN A 185 5.32 -10.48 -8.11
N LYS A 186 5.42 -10.41 -6.77
CA LYS A 186 6.24 -9.46 -5.99
C LYS A 186 5.84 -7.99 -6.10
N ASN A 187 4.74 -7.70 -6.78
CA ASN A 187 4.21 -6.37 -6.91
C ASN A 187 3.16 -6.11 -5.83
N THR A 188 3.22 -4.89 -5.31
CA THR A 188 2.30 -4.36 -4.31
C THR A 188 1.55 -3.18 -4.90
N LYS A 189 0.36 -2.93 -4.37
CA LYS A 189 -0.47 -1.76 -4.72
C LYS A 189 -0.39 -0.73 -3.60
N HIS A 190 -0.56 0.54 -3.94
CA HIS A 190 -0.61 1.64 -2.95
C HIS A 190 -2.03 2.20 -2.76
N GLN A 191 -2.95 1.78 -3.63
CA GLN A 191 -4.34 2.21 -3.69
C GLN A 191 -5.27 0.99 -3.83
N GLY A 192 -6.53 1.20 -3.49
CA GLY A 192 -7.62 0.25 -3.70
C GLY A 192 -8.42 -0.06 -2.44
N VAL A 193 -7.85 0.18 -1.25
CA VAL A 193 -8.58 0.02 0.03
C VAL A 193 -9.19 1.32 0.51
N TRP A 194 -8.44 2.43 0.45
CA TRP A 194 -8.87 3.70 1.02
C TRP A 194 -9.71 4.53 0.04
N GLU A 195 -9.49 4.32 -1.26
CA GLU A 195 -10.12 5.05 -2.36
C GLU A 195 -11.50 4.49 -2.74
N ASN A 196 -11.79 3.23 -2.38
CA ASN A 196 -13.05 2.56 -2.70
C ASN A 196 -13.90 2.36 -1.45
N GLU A 197 -15.20 2.09 -1.63
CA GLU A 197 -16.10 1.79 -0.52
C GLU A 197 -15.67 0.53 0.27
N PRO A 198 -16.01 0.44 1.57
CA PRO A 198 -15.71 -0.74 2.36
C PRO A 198 -16.13 -2.03 1.65
N TYR A 199 -15.26 -3.04 1.65
CA TYR A 199 -15.51 -4.35 1.04
C TYR A 199 -15.60 -4.39 -0.50
N ASP A 200 -15.21 -3.31 -1.19
CA ASP A 200 -15.25 -3.17 -2.65
C ASP A 200 -13.86 -2.81 -3.22
N PHE A 201 -12.86 -3.67 -2.99
CA PHE A 201 -11.52 -3.41 -3.51
C PHE A 201 -11.51 -3.41 -5.04
N LYS A 202 -11.10 -2.28 -5.61
CA LYS A 202 -10.91 -2.09 -7.05
C LYS A 202 -9.57 -1.43 -7.32
N SER A 203 -8.84 -1.95 -8.30
CA SER A 203 -7.70 -1.25 -8.88
C SER A 203 -8.21 0.07 -9.46
N LYS A 204 -7.67 1.19 -8.96
CA LYS A 204 -7.98 2.52 -9.49
C LYS A 204 -7.11 2.78 -10.73
N LYS A 205 -7.65 3.51 -11.70
CA LYS A 205 -6.88 4.09 -12.80
C LYS A 205 -5.84 5.06 -12.23
N PHE A 206 -4.60 4.94 -12.68
CA PHE A 206 -3.54 5.87 -12.32
C PHE A 206 -3.65 7.11 -13.22
N THR A 207 -3.93 8.27 -12.64
CA THR A 207 -4.18 9.52 -13.35
C THR A 207 -3.20 10.60 -12.90
N LYS A 208 -3.25 11.79 -13.51
CA LYS A 208 -2.38 12.90 -13.10
C LYS A 208 -2.58 13.31 -11.64
N ALA A 209 -3.80 13.19 -11.12
CA ALA A 209 -4.10 13.49 -9.72
C ALA A 209 -3.35 12.57 -8.73
N ASP A 210 -2.85 11.42 -9.20
CA ASP A 210 -2.09 10.47 -8.40
C ASP A 210 -0.57 10.71 -8.47
N LEU A 211 -0.10 11.64 -9.32
CA LEU A 211 1.30 12.03 -9.41
C LEU A 211 1.74 12.83 -8.19
N LYS A 212 3.02 12.69 -7.84
CA LYS A 212 3.67 13.46 -6.79
C LYS A 212 4.74 14.35 -7.42
N GLU A 213 4.76 15.62 -7.02
CA GLU A 213 5.83 16.52 -7.41
C GLU A 213 7.18 16.01 -6.89
N LEU A 214 8.18 16.02 -7.77
CA LEU A 214 9.53 15.62 -7.42
C LEU A 214 10.22 16.76 -6.65
N ASN A 215 10.64 16.49 -5.42
CA ASN A 215 11.58 17.36 -4.72
C ASN A 215 13.03 16.92 -4.96
N GLU A 216 13.99 17.75 -4.54
CA GLU A 216 15.43 17.49 -4.73
C GLU A 216 15.90 16.17 -4.10
N THR A 217 15.36 15.83 -2.93
CA THR A 217 15.74 14.61 -2.19
C THR A 217 15.28 13.36 -2.94
N GLU A 218 14.03 13.33 -3.39
CA GLU A 218 13.47 12.24 -4.18
C GLU A 218 14.13 12.12 -5.55
N SER A 219 14.36 13.25 -6.22
CA SER A 219 15.06 13.30 -7.52
C SER A 219 16.46 12.70 -7.44
N THR A 220 17.20 13.04 -6.39
CA THR A 220 18.55 12.50 -6.14
C THR A 220 18.51 10.99 -5.91
N LYS A 221 17.54 10.51 -5.13
CA LYS A 221 17.36 9.08 -4.87
C LYS A 221 17.02 8.31 -6.15
N ILE A 222 16.07 8.80 -6.95
CA ILE A 222 15.68 8.21 -8.23
C ILE A 222 16.89 8.15 -9.18
N PHE A 223 17.67 9.23 -9.25
CA PHE A 223 18.88 9.26 -10.07
C PHE A 223 19.90 8.18 -9.66
N HIS A 224 20.15 8.01 -8.36
CA HIS A 224 21.07 6.97 -7.87
C HIS A 224 20.55 5.55 -8.12
N GLU A 225 19.24 5.32 -7.98
CA GLU A 225 18.61 4.04 -8.30
C GLU A 225 18.74 3.74 -9.80
N PHE A 226 18.48 4.72 -10.66
CA PHE A 226 18.63 4.58 -12.11
C PHE A 226 20.09 4.27 -12.50
N ALA A 227 21.05 5.03 -11.95
CA ALA A 227 22.49 4.78 -12.16
C ALA A 227 22.94 3.40 -11.66
N SER A 228 22.32 2.88 -10.59
CA SER A 228 22.55 1.52 -10.09
C SER A 228 22.04 0.47 -11.08
N ILE A 229 20.83 0.66 -11.62
CA ILE A 229 20.22 -0.23 -12.63
C ILE A 229 21.09 -0.27 -13.89
N LEU A 230 21.46 0.88 -14.44
CA LEU A 230 22.31 0.96 -15.63
C LEU A 230 23.63 0.21 -15.45
N ARG A 231 24.31 0.40 -14.32
CA ARG A 231 25.56 -0.31 -13.99
C ARG A 231 25.37 -1.82 -13.91
N LYS A 232 24.28 -2.31 -13.30
CA LYS A 232 23.98 -3.74 -13.20
C LYS A 232 23.75 -4.40 -14.57
N HIS A 233 23.24 -3.64 -15.54
CA HIS A 233 22.98 -4.10 -16.90
C HIS A 233 24.08 -3.68 -17.90
N SER A 234 25.28 -3.36 -17.41
CA SER A 234 26.45 -3.02 -18.23
C SER A 234 26.23 -1.83 -19.18
N VAL A 235 25.29 -0.93 -18.87
CA VAL A 235 25.12 0.35 -19.56
C VAL A 235 26.02 1.38 -18.87
N SER A 236 27.29 1.41 -19.27
CA SER A 236 28.32 2.23 -18.63
C SER A 236 28.71 3.47 -19.42
N ASP A 237 28.44 3.51 -20.72
CA ASP A 237 28.80 4.65 -21.55
C ASP A 237 27.80 5.80 -21.37
N LYS A 238 28.34 7.01 -21.11
CA LYS A 238 27.53 8.20 -20.82
C LYS A 238 26.52 8.52 -21.93
N PRO A 239 26.86 8.44 -23.24
CA PRO A 239 25.92 8.76 -24.31
C PRO A 239 24.70 7.83 -24.36
N ASN A 240 24.91 6.50 -24.27
CA ASN A 240 23.82 5.53 -24.27
C ASN A 240 22.97 5.62 -23.00
N ALA A 241 23.59 5.78 -21.83
CA ALA A 241 22.88 6.03 -20.58
C ALA A 241 21.99 7.28 -20.69
N PHE A 242 22.53 8.38 -21.23
CA PHE A 242 21.78 9.61 -21.47
C PHE A 242 20.61 9.38 -22.43
N ASN A 243 20.83 8.71 -23.56
CA ASN A 243 19.77 8.43 -24.53
C ASN A 243 18.62 7.61 -23.93
N LYS A 244 18.93 6.57 -23.12
CA LYS A 244 17.91 5.78 -22.44
C LYS A 244 17.08 6.63 -21.48
N ILE A 245 17.74 7.47 -20.67
CA ILE A 245 17.09 8.37 -19.73
C ILE A 245 16.22 9.39 -20.47
N PHE A 246 16.78 10.03 -21.50
CA PHE A 246 16.09 11.02 -22.31
C PHE A 246 14.83 10.45 -22.96
N ASN A 247 14.92 9.26 -23.54
CA ASN A 247 13.77 8.60 -24.18
C ASN A 247 12.64 8.32 -23.17
N LEU A 248 12.99 7.85 -21.98
CA LEU A 248 12.03 7.62 -20.89
C LEU A 248 11.40 8.92 -20.40
N PHE A 249 12.18 9.99 -20.25
CA PHE A 249 11.62 11.29 -19.87
C PHE A 249 10.65 11.82 -20.93
N LEU A 250 10.97 11.69 -22.21
CA LEU A 250 10.10 12.14 -23.27
C LEU A 250 8.78 11.37 -23.30
N ALA A 251 8.84 10.03 -23.14
CA ALA A 251 7.66 9.19 -23.02
C ALA A 251 6.80 9.59 -21.82
N LYS A 252 7.42 9.86 -20.66
CA LYS A 252 6.74 10.35 -19.46
C LYS A 252 6.07 11.70 -19.68
N LEU A 253 6.79 12.68 -20.23
CA LEU A 253 6.27 14.03 -20.48
C LEU A 253 5.09 14.00 -21.46
N TYR A 254 5.16 13.15 -22.48
CA TYR A 254 4.06 12.98 -23.42
C TYR A 254 2.84 12.37 -22.75
N ASP A 255 3.03 11.33 -21.95
CA ASP A 255 1.96 10.69 -21.20
C ASP A 255 1.30 11.65 -20.20
N GLU A 256 2.09 12.48 -19.51
CA GLU A 256 1.59 13.51 -18.59
C GLU A 256 0.98 14.72 -19.29
N ALA A 257 1.15 14.88 -20.61
CA ALA A 257 0.53 15.95 -21.39
C ALA A 257 -0.92 15.62 -21.81
N LYS A 258 -1.42 14.41 -21.52
CA LYS A 258 -2.82 13.98 -21.74
C LYS A 258 -3.83 14.81 -20.91
N ARG A 259 -5.13 14.54 -20.99
CA ARG A 259 -6.12 15.26 -20.16
C ARG A 259 -6.05 14.79 -18.71
N GLU A 260 -6.53 15.61 -17.78
CA GLU A 260 -6.42 15.36 -16.32
C GLU A 260 -6.98 14.01 -15.86
N ASN A 261 -8.07 13.55 -16.47
CA ASN A 261 -8.74 12.31 -16.11
C ASN A 261 -8.36 11.11 -17.00
N ASP A 262 -7.46 11.31 -17.97
CA ASP A 262 -6.98 10.22 -18.80
C ASP A 262 -6.06 9.31 -17.95
N GLU A 263 -6.14 8.02 -18.19
CA GLU A 263 -5.27 7.04 -17.54
C GLU A 263 -3.84 7.21 -18.09
N LEU A 264 -2.89 7.33 -17.17
CA LEU A 264 -1.48 7.37 -17.48
C LEU A 264 -0.99 5.96 -17.82
N GLU A 265 -0.03 5.91 -18.73
CA GLU A 265 0.47 4.68 -19.32
C GLU A 265 1.95 4.45 -19.02
N PHE A 266 2.66 5.50 -18.61
CA PHE A 266 4.05 5.49 -18.16
C PHE A 266 4.17 4.96 -16.72
N HIS A 267 3.63 3.78 -16.47
CA HIS A 267 3.82 3.02 -15.23
C HIS A 267 3.59 1.53 -15.48
N TRP A 268 4.13 0.70 -14.59
CA TRP A 268 3.85 -0.74 -14.59
C TRP A 268 2.43 -1.01 -14.07
N ARG A 269 1.63 -1.76 -14.83
CA ARG A 269 0.25 -2.19 -14.53
C ARG A 269 0.24 -3.62 -13.97
N GLU A 270 -0.91 -4.03 -13.44
CA GLU A 270 -1.07 -5.35 -12.79
C GLU A 270 -0.96 -6.51 -13.78
N ASP A 271 -1.53 -6.33 -14.96
CA ASP A 271 -1.58 -7.26 -16.09
C ASP A 271 -0.38 -7.10 -17.04
N ASP A 272 0.57 -6.22 -16.72
CA ASP A 272 1.75 -6.04 -17.55
C ASP A 272 2.66 -7.26 -17.52
N ASN A 273 3.22 -7.55 -18.68
CA ASN A 273 4.45 -8.31 -18.82
C ASN A 273 5.55 -7.43 -19.44
N ALA A 274 6.78 -7.94 -19.40
CA ALA A 274 7.95 -7.17 -19.82
C ALA A 274 7.92 -6.77 -21.31
N VAL A 275 7.21 -7.51 -22.15
CA VAL A 275 7.10 -7.23 -23.59
C VAL A 275 6.08 -6.13 -23.82
N ASP A 276 4.86 -6.30 -23.31
CA ASP A 276 3.78 -5.31 -23.50
C ASP A 276 4.14 -3.95 -22.89
N PHE A 277 4.79 -3.95 -21.73
CA PHE A 277 5.27 -2.71 -21.14
C PHE A 277 6.35 -2.03 -22.00
N GLN A 278 7.26 -2.79 -22.61
CA GLN A 278 8.26 -2.23 -23.52
C GLN A 278 7.62 -1.65 -24.78
N VAL A 279 6.65 -2.34 -25.37
CA VAL A 279 5.89 -1.85 -26.53
C VAL A 279 5.20 -0.52 -26.19
N ARG A 280 4.55 -0.44 -25.01
CA ARG A 280 3.90 0.78 -24.53
C ARG A 280 4.90 1.93 -24.36
N LEU A 281 6.06 1.68 -23.76
CA LEU A 281 7.11 2.68 -23.60
C LEU A 281 7.67 3.19 -24.95
N ILE A 282 7.85 2.30 -25.93
CA ILE A 282 8.31 2.66 -27.29
C ILE A 282 7.29 3.55 -27.98
N ASN A 283 6.00 3.20 -27.89
CA ASN A 283 4.93 3.98 -28.51
C ASN A 283 4.77 5.36 -27.84
N LEU A 284 4.80 5.44 -26.51
CA LEU A 284 4.81 6.74 -25.80
C LEU A 284 6.02 7.60 -26.21
N HIS A 285 7.20 7.00 -26.37
CA HIS A 285 8.40 7.71 -26.81
C HIS A 285 8.27 8.24 -28.24
N LYS A 286 7.79 7.40 -29.18
CA LYS A 286 7.53 7.79 -30.57
C LYS A 286 6.57 8.97 -30.63
N ASP A 287 5.45 8.87 -29.94
CA ASP A 287 4.42 9.90 -29.97
C ASP A 287 4.93 11.20 -29.32
N GLY A 288 5.71 11.10 -28.25
CA GLY A 288 6.40 12.24 -27.63
C GLY A 288 7.43 12.91 -28.55
N LEU A 289 8.23 12.14 -29.29
CA LEU A 289 9.16 12.68 -30.29
C LEU A 289 8.43 13.46 -31.38
N PHE A 290 7.32 12.93 -31.85
CA PHE A 290 6.52 13.62 -32.85
C PHE A 290 5.87 14.89 -32.27
N ALA A 291 5.24 14.79 -31.10
CA ALA A 291 4.53 15.90 -30.47
C ALA A 291 5.43 17.08 -30.10
N PHE A 292 6.62 16.81 -29.55
CA PHE A 292 7.51 17.87 -29.04
C PHE A 292 8.59 18.31 -30.02
N LEU A 293 9.05 17.42 -30.91
CA LEU A 293 10.20 17.68 -31.79
C LEU A 293 9.87 17.52 -33.28
N GLN A 294 8.61 17.21 -33.64
CA GLN A 294 8.16 16.95 -35.02
C GLN A 294 9.00 15.89 -35.74
N LYS A 295 9.51 14.91 -35.00
CA LYS A 295 10.34 13.82 -35.53
C LYS A 295 9.53 12.53 -35.62
N GLU A 296 9.33 12.03 -36.82
CA GLU A 296 8.71 10.73 -37.06
C GLU A 296 9.72 9.58 -36.88
N ILE A 297 9.32 8.56 -36.13
CA ILE A 297 10.04 7.28 -36.02
C ILE A 297 9.02 6.13 -36.11
N GLU A 298 9.45 4.95 -36.55
CA GLU A 298 8.57 3.76 -36.57
C GLU A 298 8.25 3.30 -35.14
N GLY A 299 6.97 2.97 -34.90
CA GLY A 299 6.51 2.32 -33.68
C GLY A 299 6.34 0.82 -33.87
N ILE A 300 5.76 0.16 -32.86
CA ILE A 300 5.37 -1.25 -32.97
C ILE A 300 3.85 -1.29 -33.15
N ASP A 301 3.40 -1.83 -34.28
CA ASP A 301 1.98 -2.11 -34.53
C ASP A 301 1.57 -3.39 -33.79
N GLU A 302 0.65 -3.26 -32.83
CA GLU A 302 0.13 -4.36 -32.01
C GLU A 302 -0.41 -5.52 -32.86
N LYS A 303 -1.05 -5.22 -34.02
CA LYS A 303 -1.61 -6.27 -34.91
C LYS A 303 -0.52 -7.06 -35.60
N ARG A 304 0.58 -6.41 -36.00
CA ARG A 304 1.70 -7.05 -36.66
C ARG A 304 2.51 -7.88 -35.69
N PHE A 305 2.74 -7.36 -34.48
CA PHE A 305 3.47 -8.08 -33.43
C PHE A 305 2.75 -9.38 -33.01
N GLN A 306 1.43 -9.35 -32.81
CA GLN A 306 0.66 -10.56 -32.52
C GLN A 306 0.67 -11.57 -33.69
N SER A 307 0.71 -11.11 -34.94
CA SER A 307 0.73 -12.02 -36.10
C SER A 307 2.08 -12.69 -36.37
N GLU A 308 3.20 -12.08 -35.95
CA GLU A 308 4.55 -12.60 -36.18
C GLU A 308 5.03 -13.55 -35.05
N PHE A 309 4.36 -13.56 -33.88
CA PHE A 309 4.78 -14.31 -32.69
C PHE A 309 3.67 -15.17 -32.05
N ALA A 310 2.56 -15.40 -32.75
CA ALA A 310 1.49 -16.35 -32.34
C ALA A 310 1.81 -17.81 -32.68
#